data_AF-A0AAN1BDY0-F1
#
_entry.id   AF-A0AAN1BDY0-F1
#
_cell.length_a   1.000
_cell.length_b   1.000
_cell.length_c   1.000
_cell.angle_alpha   90.00
_cell.angle_beta   90.00
_cell.angle_gamma   90.00
#
_symmetry.space_group_name_H-M   'P 1'
#
loop_
_entity.id
_entity.type
_entity.pdbx_description
1 polymer ?
#
loop_
_entity_poly.entity_id
_entity_poly.type
_entity_poly.pdbx_seq_one_letter_code
_entity_poly.pdbx_strand_id
1 'polypeptide(L)'
;MNILPHETDGKFDLLIDTGRGAWIPMSKTSLEALLQKFDNAYPTYTEGTRQELIERWRAAEIKHLKQAAKAMKEYSGSDFVFRPFAGKRG
;
A
#
# COMPACT_ATOMS: atom_id res chain seq x y z
N MET A 1 5.05 11.17 -10.01
CA MET A 1 4.55 10.67 -8.71
C MET A 1 5.02 9.23 -8.58
N ASN A 2 6.13 9.00 -7.88
CA ASN A 2 6.80 7.69 -7.87
C ASN A 2 6.31 6.90 -6.64
N ILE A 3 5.27 6.08 -6.81
CA ILE A 3 4.83 5.11 -5.81
C ILE A 3 5.03 3.74 -6.45
N LEU A 4 6.00 2.98 -5.94
CA LEU A 4 6.39 1.71 -6.52
C LEU A 4 5.59 0.58 -5.87
N PRO A 5 4.87 -0.24 -6.66
CA PRO A 5 4.28 -1.47 -6.15
C PRO A 5 5.41 -2.43 -5.74
N HIS A 6 5.30 -3.04 -4.57
CA HIS A 6 6.25 -4.02 -4.07
C HIS A 6 5.49 -5.24 -3.55
N GLU A 7 5.86 -6.42 -4.02
CA GLU A 7 5.31 -7.67 -3.52
C GLU A 7 6.37 -8.36 -2.66
N THR A 8 6.02 -8.69 -1.42
CA THR A 8 6.89 -9.46 -0.51
C THR A 8 6.08 -10.62 0.03
N ASP A 9 6.54 -11.85 -0.16
CA ASP A 9 5.89 -13.08 0.34
C ASP A 9 4.40 -13.20 -0.06
N GLY A 10 4.06 -12.80 -1.29
CA GLY A 10 2.68 -12.81 -1.80
C GLY A 10 1.77 -11.75 -1.20
N LYS A 11 2.31 -10.81 -0.42
CA LYS A 11 1.59 -9.65 0.09
C LYS A 11 1.96 -8.41 -0.73
N PHE A 12 0.93 -7.75 -1.23
CA PHE A 12 1.08 -6.48 -1.94
C PHE A 12 1.30 -5.35 -0.92
N ASP A 13 2.38 -4.59 -1.11
CA ASP A 13 2.72 -3.41 -0.33
C ASP A 13 3.11 -2.25 -1.27
N LEU A 14 3.02 -1.02 -0.77
CA LEU A 14 3.45 0.16 -1.50
C LEU A 14 4.72 0.71 -0.86
N LEU A 15 5.74 0.93 -1.68
CA LEU A 15 6.95 1.64 -1.25
C LEU A 15 6.69 3.14 -1.32
N ILE A 16 6.95 3.81 -0.21
CA ILE A 16 6.85 5.27 -0.10
C ILE A 16 8.25 5.87 0.04
N ASP A 17 8.44 6.95 -0.72
CA ASP A 17 9.59 7.82 -0.64
C ASP A 17 9.62 8.58 0.69
N THR A 18 10.76 8.52 1.37
CA THR A 18 10.97 9.14 2.69
C THR A 18 11.22 10.64 2.65
N GLY A 19 11.31 11.24 1.46
CA GLY A 19 11.86 12.57 1.27
C GLY A 19 13.37 12.63 1.54
N ARG A 20 14.08 11.49 1.52
CA ARG A 20 15.53 11.40 1.81
C ARG A 20 16.28 10.48 0.84
N GLY A 21 15.72 10.22 -0.34
CA GLY A 21 16.27 9.26 -1.31
C GLY A 21 16.13 7.78 -0.92
N ALA A 22 15.42 7.46 0.17
CA ALA A 22 15.15 6.10 0.61
C ALA A 22 13.66 5.75 0.48
N TRP A 23 13.39 4.46 0.27
CA TRP A 23 12.05 3.90 0.10
C TRP A 23 11.73 2.93 1.24
N ILE A 24 10.54 3.04 1.82
CA ILE A 24 10.09 2.16 2.93
C ILE A 24 8.72 1.56 2.57
N PRO A 25 8.48 0.28 2.88
CA PRO A 25 7.15 -0.31 2.74
C PRO A 25 6.14 0.35 3.68
N MET A 26 4.95 0.67 3.17
CA MET A 26 3.86 1.27 3.97
C MET A 26 3.48 0.41 5.16
N SER A 27 3.45 -0.92 5.02
CA SER A 27 3.11 -1.81 6.13
C SER A 27 4.08 -1.72 7.32
N LYS A 28 5.30 -1.22 7.09
CA LYS A 28 6.37 -1.14 8.10
C LYS A 28 6.53 0.25 8.74
N THR A 29 5.72 1.23 8.35
CA THR A 29 5.84 2.60 8.85
C THR A 29 4.46 3.27 8.96
N SER A 30 4.37 4.34 9.75
CA SER A 30 3.20 5.23 9.78
C SER A 30 3.59 6.62 9.27
N LEU A 31 2.58 7.42 8.91
CA LEU A 31 2.77 8.84 8.57
C LEU A 31 3.50 9.59 9.69
N GLU A 32 3.08 9.39 10.94
CA GLU A 32 3.71 10.04 12.09
C GLU A 32 5.18 9.63 12.24
N ALA A 33 5.51 8.36 12.07
CA ALA A 33 6.90 7.90 12.14
C ALA A 33 7.76 8.46 10.99
N LEU A 34 7.19 8.60 9.79
CA LEU A 34 7.83 9.25 8.65
C LEU A 34 8.09 10.72 8.91
N LEU A 35 7.09 11.45 9.42
CA LEU A 35 7.21 12.86 9.77
C LEU A 35 8.22 13.07 10.89
N GLN A 36 8.20 12.24 11.94
CA GLN A 36 9.15 12.34 13.03
C GLN A 36 10.57 12.04 12.57
N LYS A 37 10.75 11.05 11.68
CA LYS A 37 12.04 10.86 11.02
C LYS A 37 12.39 12.12 10.22
N PHE A 38 11.53 12.60 9.34
CA PHE A 38 11.77 13.81 8.55
C PHE A 38 12.16 15.03 9.40
N ASP A 39 11.45 15.29 10.50
CA ASP A 39 11.70 16.40 11.43
C ASP A 39 13.04 16.22 12.19
N ASN A 40 13.44 14.98 12.46
CA ASN A 40 14.76 14.64 13.02
C ASN A 40 15.88 14.61 11.95
N ALA A 41 15.58 14.89 10.68
CA ALA A 41 16.60 14.98 9.64
C ALA A 41 17.37 16.28 9.73
N TYR A 42 18.65 16.25 9.36
CA TYR A 42 19.32 17.47 8.96
C TYR A 42 18.73 17.95 7.61
N PRO A 43 18.46 19.26 7.44
CA PRO A 43 17.84 19.82 6.23
C PRO A 43 18.60 19.52 4.92
N THR A 44 19.90 19.27 5.02
CA THR A 44 20.77 18.89 3.89
C THR A 44 20.49 17.48 3.34
N TYR A 45 19.71 16.67 4.05
CA TYR A 45 19.36 15.29 3.66
C TYR A 45 17.86 15.12 3.41
N THR A 46 17.11 16.22 3.30
CA THR A 46 15.69 16.23 2.97
C THR A 46 15.48 16.78 1.57
N GLU A 47 14.90 15.98 0.69
CA GLU A 47 14.48 16.35 -0.66
C GLU A 47 12.99 16.73 -0.65
N GLY A 48 12.71 17.96 -0.24
CA GLY A 48 11.38 18.56 -0.25
C GLY A 48 10.92 19.06 1.11
N THR A 49 9.65 19.44 1.19
CA THR A 49 9.02 19.95 2.41
C THR A 49 8.23 18.87 3.15
N ARG A 50 7.99 19.11 4.45
CA ARG A 50 7.11 18.28 5.27
C ARG A 50 5.72 18.11 4.67
N GLN A 51 5.20 19.15 4.01
CA GLN A 51 3.89 19.14 3.39
C GLN A 51 3.84 18.22 2.15
N GLU A 52 4.88 18.26 1.31
CA GLU A 52 4.99 17.35 0.17
C GLU A 52 5.05 15.89 0.62
N LEU A 53 5.71 15.58 1.75
CA LEU A 53 5.73 14.23 2.31
C LEU A 53 4.32 13.75 2.70
N ILE A 54 3.52 14.63 3.32
CA ILE A 54 2.12 14.33 3.67
C ILE A 54 1.27 14.08 2.42
N GLU A 55 1.43 14.89 1.38
CA GLU A 55 0.70 14.72 0.12
C GLU A 55 1.06 13.41 -0.59
N ARG A 56 2.36 13.07 -0.62
CA ARG A 56 2.85 11.78 -1.16
C ARG A 56 2.26 10.59 -0.38
N TRP A 57 2.23 10.67 0.94
CA TRP A 57 1.63 9.65 1.79
C TRP A 57 0.14 9.46 1.51
N ARG A 58 -0.63 10.54 1.50
CA ARG A 58 -2.08 10.48 1.21
C ARG A 58 -2.38 9.90 -0.16
N ALA A 59 -1.58 10.25 -1.18
CA ALA A 59 -1.75 9.68 -2.51
C ALA A 59 -1.49 8.17 -2.55
N ALA A 60 -0.49 7.69 -1.79
CA ALA A 60 -0.20 6.27 -1.65
C ALA A 60 -1.30 5.54 -0.87
N GLU A 61 -1.85 6.12 0.21
CA GLU A 61 -3.01 5.55 0.92
C GLU A 61 -4.22 5.38 0.00
N ILE A 62 -4.55 6.40 -0.80
CA ILE A 62 -5.67 6.32 -1.75
C ILE A 62 -5.43 5.21 -2.77
N LYS A 63 -4.18 5.03 -3.23
CA LYS A 63 -3.81 3.97 -4.18
C LYS A 63 -3.91 2.58 -3.53
N HIS A 64 -3.44 2.44 -2.29
CA HIS A 64 -3.54 1.22 -1.50
C HIS A 64 -5.00 0.81 -1.29
N LEU A 65 -5.85 1.76 -0.87
CA LEU A 65 -7.29 1.53 -0.67
C LEU A 65 -8.00 1.16 -1.98
N LYS A 66 -7.66 1.79 -3.10
CA LYS A 66 -8.20 1.43 -4.42
C LYS A 66 -7.81 0.01 -4.84
N GLN A 67 -6.57 -0.41 -4.58
CA GLN A 67 -6.14 -1.78 -4.86
C GLN A 67 -6.80 -2.80 -3.95
N ALA A 68 -6.92 -2.51 -2.65
CA ALA A 68 -7.67 -3.35 -1.71
C ALA A 68 -9.14 -3.49 -2.13
N ALA A 69 -9.79 -2.40 -2.53
CA ALA A 69 -11.16 -2.43 -3.05
C ALA A 69 -11.28 -3.23 -4.36
N LYS A 70 -10.28 -3.16 -5.25
CA LYS A 70 -10.22 -3.99 -6.47
C LYS A 70 -10.09 -5.47 -6.13
N ALA A 71 -9.19 -5.83 -5.21
CA ALA A 71 -9.01 -7.21 -4.76
C ALA A 71 -10.31 -7.77 -4.12
N MET A 72 -11.03 -6.96 -3.34
CA MET A 72 -12.34 -7.35 -2.78
C MET A 72 -13.41 -7.56 -3.88
N LYS A 73 -13.40 -6.75 -4.93
CA LYS A 73 -14.35 -6.89 -6.05
C LYS A 73 -14.08 -8.16 -6.87
N GLU A 74 -12.81 -8.53 -7.03
CA GLU A 74 -12.39 -9.73 -7.74
C GLU A 74 -12.76 -11.02 -6.96
N TYR A 75 -12.67 -10.98 -5.63
CA TYR A 75 -13.11 -12.07 -4.76
C TYR A 75 -14.63 -12.26 -4.74
N SER A 76 -15.40 -11.18 -4.88
CA SER A 76 -16.87 -11.20 -4.99
C SER A 76 -17.38 -11.63 -6.37
N GLY A 77 -16.52 -11.55 -7.40
CA GLY A 77 -16.81 -12.03 -8.76
C GLY A 77 -16.47 -13.50 -9.01
N SER A 78 -15.92 -14.19 -8.01
CA SER A 78 -15.76 -15.65 -8.06
C SER A 78 -17.11 -16.28 -7.74
N ASP A 79 -17.93 -16.40 -8.78
CA ASP A 79 -19.09 -17.27 -8.85
C ASP A 79 -18.82 -18.56 -8.06
N PHE A 80 -19.36 -18.63 -6.84
CA PHE A 80 -19.65 -19.90 -6.19
C PHE A 80 -20.70 -20.58 -7.07
N VAL A 81 -20.25 -21.23 -8.14
CA VAL A 81 -21.05 -22.22 -8.85
C VAL A 81 -21.27 -23.34 -7.83
N PHE A 82 -22.36 -23.22 -7.08
CA PHE A 82 -22.87 -24.24 -6.19
C PHE A 82 -23.26 -25.42 -7.08
N ARG A 83 -22.30 -26.29 -7.37
CA ARG A 83 -22.49 -27.50 -8.16
C ARG A 83 -23.34 -28.43 -7.28
N PRO A 84 -24.63 -28.66 -7.55
CA PRO A 84 -25.42 -29.55 -6.71
C PRO A 84 -24.82 -30.94 -6.86
N PHE A 85 -24.30 -31.49 -5.76
CA PHE A 85 -23.88 -32.88 -5.67
C PHE A 85 -25.12 -33.74 -5.96
N ALA A 86 -25.25 -34.22 -7.20
CA ALA A 86 -26.20 -35.24 -7.57
C ALA A 86 -25.80 -36.54 -6.86
N GLY A 87 -26.39 -36.76 -5.69
CA GLY A 87 -26.25 -38.00 -4.93
C GLY A 87 -26.81 -39.17 -5.73
N LYS A 88 -25.93 -39.93 -6.37
CA LYS A 88 -26.18 -41.29 -6.79
C LYS A 88 -25.82 -42.19 -5.61
N ARG A 89 -26.82 -42.66 -4.85
CA ARG A 89 -26.69 -43.86 -4.02
C ARG A 89 -27.63 -44.90 -4.63
N GLY A 90 -27.04 -46.01 -5.04
CA GLY A 90 -27.73 -47.19 -5.55
C GLY A 90 -28.21 -48.09 -4.43
#